data_AF-A0A9X4KRT3-F1
#
_entry.id   AF-A0A9X4KRT3-F1
#
_cell.length_a   1.000
_cell.length_b   1.000
_cell.length_c   1.000
_cell.angle_alpha   90.00
_cell.angle_beta   90.00
_cell.angle_gamma   90.00
#
_symmetry.space_group_name_H-M   'P 1'
#
loop_
_entity.id
_entity.type
_entity.pdbx_description
1 polymer ?
#
loop_
_entity_poly.entity_id
_entity_poly.type
_entity_poly.pdbx_seq_one_letter_code
_entity_poly.pdbx_strand_id
1 'polypeptide(L)' 'MEYIAHRINTVAELKMVPHEYGVELDLRDYGDRLILQHDPFTDGEDFEEYLKHYQHGTMILNIKK' A
#
# COMPACT_ATOMS: atom_id res chain seq x y z
N MET A 1 -8.12 19.61 -5.43
CA MET A 1 -7.29 18.75 -6.29
C MET A 1 -6.65 17.74 -5.37
N GLU A 2 -6.84 16.45 -5.62
CA GLU A 2 -6.24 15.39 -4.81
C GLU A 2 -4.90 14.98 -5.42
N TYR A 3 -3.89 14.79 -4.56
CA TYR A 3 -2.58 14.26 -4.93
C TYR A 3 -2.43 12.86 -4.37
N ILE A 4 -2.05 11.91 -5.22
CA ILE A 4 -1.93 10.49 -4.87
C ILE A 4 -0.49 10.05 -5.16
N ALA A 5 0.22 9.58 -4.14
CA ALA A 5 1.55 8.99 -4.30
C ALA A 5 1.42 7.56 -4.83
N HIS A 6 2.16 7.21 -5.88
CA HIS A 6 2.04 5.95 -6.60
C HIS A 6 3.00 4.88 -6.04
N ARG A 7 2.49 3.66 -5.85
CA ARG A 7 3.17 2.45 -5.37
C ARG A 7 3.86 2.58 -4.02
N ILE A 8 3.12 3.01 -3.01
CA ILE A 8 3.64 3.17 -1.64
C ILE A 8 3.45 1.86 -0.87
N ASN A 9 4.07 0.80 -1.35
CA ASN A 9 3.82 -0.57 -0.89
C ASN A 9 4.48 -0.93 0.45
N THR A 10 5.22 0.01 1.07
CA THR A 10 5.85 -0.20 2.38
C THR A 10 5.48 0.90 3.39
N VAL A 11 5.43 0.55 4.67
CA VAL A 11 5.26 1.50 5.78
C VAL A 11 6.39 2.53 5.79
N ALA A 12 7.59 2.14 5.37
CA ALA A 12 8.72 3.05 5.25
C ALA A 12 8.45 4.15 4.21
N GLU A 13 7.92 3.80 3.04
CA GLU A 13 7.51 4.78 2.03
C GLU A 13 6.33 5.62 2.50
N LEU A 14 5.33 5.01 3.15
CA LEU A 14 4.15 5.71 3.69
C LEU A 14 4.55 6.85 4.63
N LYS A 15 5.52 6.61 5.52
CA LYS A 15 6.05 7.62 6.46
C LYS A 15 6.72 8.81 5.78
N MET A 16 7.11 8.68 4.51
CA MET A 16 7.67 9.77 3.72
C MET A 16 6.60 10.58 2.98
N VAL A 17 5.37 10.07 2.87
CA VAL A 17 4.25 10.75 2.20
C VAL A 17 3.60 11.74 3.19
N PRO A 18 3.40 13.02 2.81
CA PRO A 18 2.60 13.95 3.60
C PRO A 18 1.18 13.45 3.86
N HIS A 19 0.67 13.63 5.08
CA HIS A 19 -0.62 13.06 5.51
C HIS A 19 -1.82 13.62 4.72
N GLU A 20 -1.69 14.82 4.14
CA GLU A 20 -2.71 15.42 3.27
C GLU A 20 -2.84 14.74 1.90
N TYR A 21 -1.88 13.91 1.51
CA TYR A 21 -1.89 13.19 0.24
C TYR A 21 -2.46 11.78 0.42
N GLY A 22 -3.02 11.24 -0.66
CA GLY A 22 -3.41 9.84 -0.73
C GLY A 22 -2.26 8.95 -1.24
N VAL A 23 -2.49 7.64 -1.25
CA VAL A 23 -1.55 6.65 -1.79
C VAL A 23 -2.26 5.65 -2.70
N GLU A 24 -1.54 5.14 -3.68
CA GLU A 24 -1.91 3.94 -4.44
C GLU A 24 -0.98 2.79 -4.07
N LEU A 25 -1.58 1.61 -3.88
CA LEU A 25 -0.95 0.38 -3.40
C LEU A 25 -1.24 -0.78 -4.35
N ASP A 26 -0.29 -1.69 -4.50
CA ASP A 26 -0.48 -2.96 -5.20
C ASP A 26 -0.81 -4.07 -4.19
N LEU A 27 -2.03 -4.60 -4.23
CA LEU A 27 -2.51 -5.63 -3.29
C LEU A 27 -2.52 -7.02 -3.93
N ARG A 28 -2.00 -8.02 -3.22
CA ARG A 28 -1.95 -9.43 -3.63
C ARG A 28 -2.40 -10.36 -2.53
N ASP A 29 -2.99 -11.49 -2.90
CA ASP A 29 -3.13 -12.65 -2.03
C ASP A 29 -1.80 -13.42 -1.95
N TYR A 30 -1.46 -13.90 -0.76
CA TYR A 30 -0.28 -14.72 -0.51
C TYR A 30 -0.60 -15.77 0.55
N GLY A 31 -1.09 -16.93 0.11
CA GLY A 31 -1.64 -17.94 1.02
C GLY A 31 -2.85 -17.38 1.79
N ASP A 32 -2.76 -17.37 3.11
CA ASP A 32 -3.81 -16.84 4.00
C ASP A 32 -3.64 -15.33 4.31
N ARG A 33 -2.66 -14.65 3.67
CA ARG A 33 -2.32 -13.24 3.92
C ARG A 33 -2.69 -12.37 2.73
N LEU A 34 -2.93 -11.08 3.01
CA LEU A 34 -2.92 -10.02 2.02
C LEU A 34 -1.64 -9.23 2.16
N ILE A 35 -0.87 -9.13 1.07
CA ILE A 35 0.43 -8.44 1.05
C ILE A 35 0.43 -7.27 0.06
N LEU A 36 1.28 -6.29 0.34
CA LEU A 36 1.56 -5.17 -0.56
C LEU A 36 2.78 -5.51 -1.44
N GLN A 37 2.55 -5.77 -2.72
CA GLN A 37 3.60 -6.16 -3.65
C GLN A 37 3.18 -5.95 -5.11
N HIS A 38 4.09 -5.35 -5.89
CA HIS A 38 3.91 -5.17 -7.32
C HIS A 38 4.27 -6.42 -8.12
N ASP A 39 5.43 -7.02 -7.84
CA ASP A 39 5.99 -8.11 -8.63
C ASP A 39 5.33 -9.46 -8.27
N PRO A 40 4.98 -10.30 -9.26
CA PRO A 40 4.33 -11.58 -8.99
C PRO A 40 5.27 -12.54 -8.26
N PHE A 41 4.69 -13.48 -7.52
CA PHE A 41 5.41 -14.57 -6.83
C PHE A 41 6.47 -14.10 -5.81
N THR A 42 6.40 -12.84 -5.38
CA THR A 42 7.31 -12.25 -4.38
C THR A 42 6.51 -11.94 -3.12
N ASP A 43 7.11 -12.15 -1.94
CA ASP A 43 6.51 -11.76 -0.66
C ASP A 43 6.54 -10.22 -0.48
N GLY A 44 5.80 -9.70 0.48
CA GLY A 44 5.65 -8.27 0.73
C GLY A 44 5.23 -7.95 2.17
N GLU A 45 5.07 -6.67 2.46
CA GLU A 45 4.55 -6.25 3.77
C GLU A 45 3.08 -6.65 3.92
N ASP A 46 2.69 -7.05 5.15
CA ASP A 46 1.29 -7.37 5.45
C ASP A 46 0.42 -6.12 5.33
N PHE A 47 -0.65 -6.23 4.55
CA PHE A 47 -1.61 -5.13 4.38
C PHE A 47 -2.26 -4.75 5.71
N GLU A 48 -2.54 -5.73 6.58
CA GLU A 48 -3.09 -5.47 7.92
C GLU A 48 -2.12 -4.66 8.79
N GLU A 49 -0.82 -4.93 8.71
CA GLU A 49 0.18 -4.14 9.45
C GLU A 49 0.27 -2.73 8.87
N TYR A 50 0.28 -2.59 7.53
CA TYR A 50 0.29 -1.29 6.86
C TYR A 50 -0.89 -0.39 7.31
N LEU A 51 -2.10 -0.94 7.40
CA LEU A 51 -3.30 -0.22 7.81
C LEU A 51 -3.20 0.38 9.22
N LYS A 52 -2.40 -0.20 10.12
CA LYS A 52 -2.19 0.36 11.47
C LYS A 52 -1.43 1.69 11.45
N HIS A 53 -0.66 1.96 10.40
CA HIS A 53 0.10 3.20 10.22
C HIS A 53 -0.62 4.21 9.32
N TYR A 54 -1.75 3.85 8.72
CA TYR A 54 -2.41 4.70 7.73
C TYR A 54 -3.11 5.90 8.36
N GLN A 55 -2.62 7.10 8.07
CA GLN A 55 -3.18 8.38 8.54
C GLN A 55 -3.19 9.42 7.41
N HIS A 56 -3.39 8.94 6.18
CA HIS A 56 -3.28 9.69 4.94
C HIS A 56 -4.67 9.91 4.32
N GLY A 57 -4.72 10.58 3.18
CA GLY A 57 -5.95 10.84 2.44
C GLY A 57 -6.53 9.60 1.75
N THR A 58 -6.83 9.72 0.46
CA THR A 58 -7.43 8.63 -0.32
C THR A 58 -6.47 7.44 -0.48
N MET A 59 -6.93 6.22 -0.22
CA MET A 59 -6.20 4.99 -0.53
C MET A 59 -6.78 4.34 -1.79
N ILE A 60 -5.94 4.09 -2.80
CA ILE A 60 -6.29 3.33 -4.00
C ILE A 60 -5.64 1.95 -3.90
N LEU A 61 -6.45 0.89 -3.97
CA LEU A 61 -5.97 -0.49 -3.90
C LEU A 61 -6.05 -1.14 -5.29
N ASN A 62 -4.90 -1.40 -5.89
CA ASN A 62 -4.79 -2.12 -7.15
C ASN A 62 -4.60 -3.62 -6.90
N ILE A 63 -5.67 -4.39 -7.08
CA ILE A 63 -5.63 -5.84 -6.99
C ILE A 63 -4.82 -6.40 -8.17
N LYS A 64 -3.76 -7.14 -7.87
CA LYS A 64 -2.94 -7.83 -8.87
C LYS A 64 -3.26 -9.32 -8.92
N LYS A 65 -3.00 -9.91 -10.09
CA LYS A 65 -2.99 -11.36 -10.31
C LYS A 65 -1.60 -11.90 -10.15
#